data_AF-A0A1G0DMU6-F1
#
_entry.id   AF-A0A1G0DMU6-F1
#
_cell.length_a   1.000
_cell.length_b   1.000
_cell.length_c   1.000
_cell.angle_alpha   90.00
_cell.angle_beta   90.00
_cell.angle_gamma   90.00
#
_symmetry.space_group_name_H-M   'P 1'
#
loop_
_entity.id
_entity.type
_entity.pdbx_description
1 polymer ?
#
loop_
_entity_poly.entity_id
_entity_poly.type
_entity_poly.pdbx_seq_one_letter_code
_entity_poly.pdbx_strand_id
1 'polypeptide(L)'
;MRSGATKTLDIKLLDRELRVACPEEERGELLDAVAYLDKKMREIRDAGKIASVERIALMAALNITHELLSVKIGRGFDLADFKRRM
;
A
#
# COMPACT_ATOMS: atom_id res chain seq x y z
N MET A 1 -15.84 -21.79 -12.00
CA MET A 1 -15.27 -20.78 -12.92
C MET A 1 -14.46 -19.78 -12.11
N ARG A 2 -13.16 -19.67 -12.36
CA ARG A 2 -12.29 -18.48 -12.25
C ARG A 2 -10.86 -18.94 -12.47
N SER A 3 -10.46 -19.03 -13.73
CA SER A 3 -9.06 -18.99 -14.10
C SER A 3 -8.85 -17.60 -14.68
N GLY A 4 -8.67 -16.62 -13.80
CA GLY A 4 -8.08 -15.34 -14.18
C GLY A 4 -6.60 -15.63 -14.41
N ALA A 5 -6.10 -15.47 -15.62
CA ALA A 5 -4.71 -15.74 -15.92
C ALA A 5 -3.84 -14.74 -15.14
N THR A 6 -3.16 -15.18 -14.09
CA THR A 6 -2.21 -14.36 -13.34
C THR A 6 -1.09 -13.94 -14.28
N LYS A 7 -1.03 -12.64 -14.61
CA LYS A 7 0.04 -12.08 -15.44
C LYS A 7 1.06 -11.40 -14.53
N THR A 8 2.31 -11.35 -14.99
CA THR A 8 3.33 -10.53 -14.34
C THR A 8 3.14 -9.07 -14.73
N LEU A 9 3.13 -8.18 -13.74
CA LEU A 9 3.14 -6.73 -13.94
C LEU A 9 4.52 -6.19 -13.57
N ASP A 10 5.13 -5.45 -14.49
CA ASP A 10 6.33 -4.66 -14.21
C ASP A 10 5.92 -3.37 -13.50
N ILE A 11 6.55 -3.09 -12.36
CA ILE A 11 6.32 -1.91 -11.52
C ILE A 11 7.65 -1.24 -11.18
N LYS A 12 7.59 0.04 -10.80
CA LYS A 12 8.77 0.81 -10.41
C LYS A 12 8.56 1.44 -9.03
N LEU A 13 9.49 1.19 -8.11
CA LEU A 13 9.53 1.76 -6.76
C LEU A 13 10.92 2.36 -6.49
N LEU A 14 10.97 3.65 -6.17
CA LEU A 14 12.20 4.40 -5.88
C LEU A 14 13.32 4.12 -6.88
N ASP A 15 12.96 4.18 -8.16
CA ASP A 15 13.84 3.96 -9.30
C ASP A 15 14.34 2.52 -9.50
N ARG A 16 13.73 1.55 -8.81
CA ARG A 16 13.95 0.12 -9.00
C ARG A 16 12.76 -0.53 -9.71
N GLU A 17 13.06 -1.31 -10.73
CA GLU A 17 12.06 -2.12 -11.46
C GLU A 17 11.88 -3.48 -10.78
N LEU A 18 10.63 -3.91 -10.66
CA LEU A 18 10.22 -5.13 -9.97
C LEU A 18 9.11 -5.80 -10.77
N ARG A 19 9.01 -7.13 -10.69
CA ARG A 19 7.85 -7.88 -11.20
C ARG A 19 7.00 -8.44 -10.08
N VAL A 20 5.70 -8.25 -10.20
CA VAL A 20 4.71 -8.78 -9.27
C VAL A 20 3.66 -9.58 -10.02
N ALA A 21 3.20 -10.67 -9.41
CA ALA A 21 2.06 -11.43 -9.92
C ALA A 21 0.79 -10.60 -9.72
N CYS A 22 0.00 -10.43 -10.78
CA CYS A 22 -1.16 -9.56 -10.80
C CYS A 22 -2.27 -10.19 -11.66
N PRO A 23 -3.40 -10.59 -11.07
CA PRO A 23 -4.63 -10.87 -11.81
C PRO A 23 -5.07 -9.63 -12.60
N GLU A 24 -5.64 -9.80 -13.79
CA GLU A 24 -6.04 -8.65 -14.63
C GLU A 24 -7.09 -7.76 -13.95
N GLU A 25 -7.98 -8.37 -13.17
CA GLU A 25 -9.03 -7.71 -12.40
C GLU A 25 -8.51 -6.79 -11.29
N GLU A 26 -7.34 -7.10 -10.73
CA GLU A 26 -6.74 -6.37 -9.60
C GLU A 26 -5.67 -5.36 -10.06
N ARG A 27 -5.38 -5.30 -11.36
CA ARG A 27 -4.29 -4.48 -11.91
C ARG A 27 -4.40 -3.01 -11.57
N GLY A 28 -5.60 -2.43 -11.64
CA GLY A 28 -5.84 -1.03 -11.31
C GLY A 28 -5.49 -0.73 -9.85
N GLU A 29 -6.07 -1.50 -8.93
CA GLU A 29 -5.86 -1.36 -7.49
C GLU A 29 -4.38 -1.56 -7.10
N LEU A 30 -3.69 -2.51 -7.76
CA LEU A 30 -2.27 -2.73 -7.53
C LEU A 30 -1.42 -1.55 -8.00
N LEU A 31 -1.73 -0.95 -9.16
CA LEU A 31 -1.02 0.23 -9.65
C LEU A 31 -1.21 1.43 -8.71
N ASP A 32 -2.41 1.61 -8.15
CA ASP A 32 -2.67 2.65 -7.16
C ASP A 32 -1.86 2.41 -5.87
N ALA A 33 -1.80 1.15 -5.39
CA ALA A 33 -1.00 0.78 -4.23
C ALA A 33 0.50 1.02 -4.47
N VAL A 34 1.01 0.71 -5.67
CA VAL A 34 2.40 0.97 -6.10
C VAL A 34 2.69 2.47 -6.10
N ALA A 35 1.80 3.28 -6.67
CA ALA A 35 1.96 4.73 -6.70
C ALA A 35 1.98 5.34 -5.28
N TYR A 36 1.11 4.84 -4.39
CA TYR A 36 1.08 5.29 -3.01
C TYR A 36 2.37 4.91 -2.24
N LEU A 37 2.83 3.67 -2.40
CA LEU A 37 4.07 3.21 -1.79
C LEU A 37 5.29 3.99 -2.31
N ASP A 38 5.41 4.21 -3.62
CA ASP A 38 6.51 4.98 -4.23
C ASP A 38 6.57 6.40 -3.67
N LYS A 39 5.41 7.07 -3.54
CA LYS A 39 5.32 8.40 -2.94
C LYS A 39 5.85 8.41 -1.50
N LYS A 40 5.40 7.48 -0.64
CA LYS A 40 5.88 7.38 0.75
C LYS A 40 7.38 7.07 0.82
N MET A 41 7.89 6.23 -0.08
CA MET A 41 9.32 5.95 -0.17
C MET A 41 10.13 7.20 -0.54
N ARG A 42 9.65 8.02 -1.50
CA ARG A 42 10.29 9.30 -1.88
C ARG A 42 10.28 10.29 -0.73
N GLU A 43 9.17 10.45 -0.02
CA GLU A 43 9.07 11.32 1.16
C GLU A 43 10.13 10.95 2.23
N ILE A 44 10.31 9.65 2.51
CA ILE A 44 11.30 9.17 3.49
C ILE A 44 12.73 9.39 2.98
N ARG A 45 12.98 9.14 1.70
CA ARG A 45 14.29 9.40 1.07
C ARG A 45 14.65 10.88 1.16
N ASP A 46 13.72 11.75 0.79
CA ASP A 46 13.94 13.19 0.70
C ASP A 46 14.10 13.82 2.10
N ALA A 47 13.59 13.19 3.15
CA ALA A 47 13.87 13.55 4.55
C ALA A 47 15.33 13.28 4.97
N GLY A 48 16.12 12.54 4.19
CA GLY A 48 17.57 12.38 4.36
C GLY A 48 18.03 11.53 5.55
N LYS A 49 17.10 10.92 6.30
CA LYS A 49 17.41 10.19 7.56
C LYS A 49 17.84 8.72 7.37
N ILE A 50 17.57 8.14 6.20
CA ILE A 50 17.76 6.69 5.95
C ILE A 50 18.57 6.48 4.67
N ALA A 51 19.64 5.69 4.76
CA ALA A 51 20.61 5.53 3.67
C ALA A 51 20.27 4.40 2.66
N SER A 52 19.54 3.36 3.05
CA SER A 52 19.28 2.21 2.16
C SER A 52 17.84 2.16 1.65
N VAL A 53 17.69 1.84 0.37
CA VAL A 53 16.38 1.67 -0.30
C VAL A 53 15.52 0.61 0.38
N GLU A 54 16.13 -0.47 0.87
CA GLU A 54 15.44 -1.52 1.61
C GLU A 54 14.83 -1.00 2.91
N ARG A 55 15.58 -0.23 3.70
CA ARG A 55 15.05 0.40 4.93
C ARG A 55 13.96 1.42 4.62
N ILE A 56 14.10 2.18 3.53
CA ILE A 56 13.07 3.11 3.06
C ILE A 56 11.77 2.35 2.73
N ALA A 57 11.85 1.22 2.02
CA ALA A 57 10.69 0.39 1.68
C ALA A 57 10.00 -0.17 2.93
N LEU A 58 10.77 -0.72 3.88
CA LEU A 58 10.25 -1.23 5.15
C LEU A 58 9.56 -0.14 5.96
N MET A 59 10.18 1.03 6.08
CA MET A 59 9.59 2.15 6.83
C MET A 59 8.32 2.70 6.14
N ALA A 60 8.31 2.79 4.81
CA ALA A 60 7.12 3.18 4.06
C ALA A 60 5.98 2.18 4.31
N ALA A 61 6.24 0.88 4.18
CA ALA A 61 5.25 -0.17 4.41
C ALA A 61 4.72 -0.15 5.86
N LEU A 62 5.60 0.03 6.85
CA LEU A 62 5.22 0.13 8.26
C LEU A 62 4.33 1.35 8.53
N ASN A 63 4.68 2.52 7.98
CA ASN A 63 3.89 3.74 8.14
C ASN A 63 2.49 3.58 7.51
N ILE A 64 2.40 3.03 6.30
CA ILE A 64 1.12 2.77 5.63
C ILE A 64 0.26 1.78 6.43
N THR A 65 0.88 0.71 6.94
CA THR A 65 0.18 -0.28 7.78
C THR A 65 -0.32 0.36 9.08
N HIS A 66 0.48 1.22 9.70
CA HIS A 66 0.08 1.96 10.89
C HIS A 66 -1.08 2.92 10.62
N GLU A 67 -1.06 3.65 9.50
CA GLU A 67 -2.17 4.51 9.06
C GLU A 67 -3.46 3.68 8.88
N LEU A 68 -3.40 2.56 8.16
CA LEU A 68 -4.53 1.67 7.92
C LEU A 68 -5.12 1.11 9.23
N LEU A 69 -4.27 0.63 10.13
CA LEU A 69 -4.70 0.08 11.41
C LEU A 69 -5.21 1.17 12.35
N SER A 70 -4.65 2.37 12.31
CA SER A 70 -5.13 3.51 13.11
C SER A 70 -6.50 3.98 12.66
N VAL A 71 -6.80 3.95 11.35
CA VAL A 71 -8.15 4.19 10.84
C VAL A 71 -9.11 3.10 11.33
N LYS A 72 -8.69 1.83 11.30
CA LYS A 72 -9.51 0.69 11.76
C LYS A 72 -9.73 0.66 13.28
N ILE A 73 -8.77 1.14 14.07
CA ILE A 73 -8.80 1.08 15.54
C ILE A 73 -9.34 2.39 16.15
N GLY A 74 -9.23 3.52 15.45
CA GLY A 74 -9.21 4.83 16.09
C GLY A 74 -10.25 5.88 15.70
N ARG A 75 -11.12 5.69 14.69
CA ARG A 75 -12.28 6.58 14.44
C ARG A 75 -13.14 6.05 13.27
N GLY A 76 -14.31 5.48 13.57
CA GLY A 76 -15.43 5.51 12.61
C GLY A 76 -16.06 4.20 12.13
N PHE A 77 -15.89 3.07 12.82
CA PHE A 77 -16.86 1.97 12.70
C PHE A 77 -17.30 1.48 14.10
N ASP A 78 -17.92 2.39 14.85
CA ASP A 78 -18.82 1.99 15.93
C ASP A 78 -20.10 1.41 15.31
N LEU A 79 -20.08 0.11 15.00
CA LEU A 79 -21.32 -0.65 14.76
C LEU A 79 -22.28 -0.54 15.97
N ALA A 80 -21.72 -0.22 17.15
CA ALA A 80 -22.44 0.07 18.38
C ALA A 80 -23.22 1.41 18.37
N ASP A 81 -22.83 2.40 17.55
CA ASP A 81 -23.56 3.66 17.43
C ASP A 81 -24.66 3.60 16.37
N PHE A 82 -24.46 2.82 15.30
CA PHE A 82 -25.50 2.61 14.28
C PHE A 82 -26.71 1.84 14.84
N LYS A 83 -26.49 0.94 15.82
CA LYS A 83 -27.56 0.16 16.46
C LYS A 83 -28.30 0.90 17.60
N ARG A 84 -27.82 2.06 18.04
CA ARG A 84 -28.50 2.89 19.07
C ARG A 84 -29.45 3.95 18.51
N ARG A 85 -29.51 4.07 17.18
CA ARG A 85 -30.34 5.06 16.47
C ARG A 85 -31.35 4.46 15.46
N MET A 86 -31.51 3.14 15.46
CA MET A 86 -32.64 2.43 14.84
C MET A 86 -33.39 1.66 15.92
#